data_AF-A0A7C5PSN9-F1
#
_entry.id   AF-A0A7C5PSN9-F1
#
_cell.length_a   1.000
_cell.length_b   1.000
_cell.length_c   1.000
_cell.angle_alpha   90.00
_cell.angle_beta   90.00
_cell.angle_gamma   90.00
#
_symmetry.space_group_name_H-M   'P 1'
#
loop_
_entity.id
_entity.type
_entity.pdbx_description
1 polymer ?
#
loop_
_entity_poly.entity_id
_entity_poly.type
_entity_poly.pdbx_seq_one_letter_code
_entity_poly.pdbx_strand_id
1 'polypeptide(L)' 'MSLPQVREPAVAGLFYPDDPLLLQQQVEALLAAATPPPDVHPRALVVPHAGYIYSGPV' A
#
# COMPACT_ATOMS: atom_id res chain seq x y z
N MET A 1 20.92 18.46 19.12
CA MET A 1 20.23 17.26 18.60
C MET A 1 19.63 17.64 17.26
N SER A 2 20.05 16.98 16.17
CA SER A 2 19.45 17.22 14.85
C SER A 2 18.09 16.55 14.82
N LEU A 3 17.04 17.27 14.41
CA LEU A 3 15.72 16.69 14.22
C LEU A 3 15.80 15.65 13.08
N PRO A 4 15.15 14.48 13.22
CA PRO A 4 15.13 13.50 12.14
C PRO A 4 14.48 14.12 10.90
N GLN A 5 15.22 14.14 9.80
CA GLN A 5 14.71 14.64 8.53
C GLN A 5 13.74 13.60 7.94
N VAL A 6 12.45 13.93 7.93
CA VAL A 6 11.40 13.08 7.35
C VAL A 6 11.46 13.23 5.82
N ARG A 7 11.41 12.11 5.10
CA ARG A 7 11.33 12.09 3.63
C ARG A 7 9.87 12.06 3.20
N GLU A 8 9.44 13.08 2.47
CA GLU A 8 8.10 13.15 1.90
C GLU A 8 7.85 12.05 0.85
N PRO A 9 6.59 11.58 0.71
CA PRO A 9 6.21 10.60 -0.31
C PRO A 9 6.31 11.21 -1.71
N ALA A 10 7.10 10.57 -2.58
CA ALA A 10 7.40 11.09 -3.92
C ALA A 10 6.28 10.85 -4.95
N VAL A 11 5.32 9.96 -4.65
CA VAL A 11 4.30 9.48 -5.61
C VAL A 11 2.88 9.50 -5.03
N ALA A 12 2.67 10.14 -3.88
CA ALA A 12 1.32 10.42 -3.38
C ALA A 12 0.58 11.31 -4.39
N GLY A 13 -0.69 11.00 -4.66
CA GLY A 13 -1.48 11.64 -5.72
C GLY A 13 -1.20 11.12 -7.13
N LEU A 14 -0.17 10.28 -7.33
CA LEU A 14 0.18 9.67 -8.62
C LEU A 14 -0.10 8.16 -8.63
N PHE A 15 0.45 7.44 -7.66
CA PHE A 15 0.35 5.97 -7.59
C PHE A 15 -0.76 5.53 -6.64
N TYR A 16 -1.02 6.34 -5.62
CA TYR A 16 -2.05 6.12 -4.61
C TYR A 16 -2.56 7.49 -4.13
N PRO A 17 -3.75 7.56 -3.51
CA PRO A 17 -4.31 8.82 -3.01
C PRO A 17 -3.35 9.56 -2.05
N ASP A 18 -3.26 10.89 -2.20
CA ASP A 18 -2.55 11.76 -1.26
C ASP A 18 -3.36 12.06 0.00
N ASP A 19 -4.70 11.98 -0.08
CA ASP A 19 -5.58 12.01 1.08
C ASP A 19 -5.40 10.73 1.92
N PRO A 20 -5.00 10.84 3.20
CA PRO A 20 -4.73 9.70 4.06
C PRO A 20 -5.99 8.88 4.39
N LEU A 21 -7.16 9.51 4.49
CA LEU A 21 -8.41 8.82 4.77
C LEU A 21 -8.84 7.98 3.56
N LEU A 22 -8.70 8.55 2.36
CA LEU A 22 -8.99 7.82 1.12
C LEU A 22 -8.01 6.66 0.91
N LEU A 23 -6.72 6.89 1.17
CA LEU A 23 -5.70 5.84 1.10
C LEU A 23 -6.03 4.68 2.06
N GLN A 24 -6.41 4.99 3.30
CA GLN A 24 -6.79 3.99 4.29
C GLN A 24 -7.98 3.15 3.81
N GLN A 25 -9.07 3.80 3.40
CA GLN A 25 -10.28 3.13 2.91
C GLN A 25 -9.97 2.22 1.72
N GLN A 26 -9.13 2.69 0.80
CA GLN A 26 -8.74 1.89 -0.37
C GLN A 26 -7.94 0.65 0.03
N VAL A 27 -7.00 0.76 0.96
CA VAL A 27 -6.22 -0.39 1.47
C VAL A 27 -7.12 -1.38 2.20
N GLU A 28 -8.02 -0.90 3.06
CA GLU A 28 -8.98 -1.76 3.77
C GLU A 28 -9.88 -2.54 2.80
N ALA A 29 -10.38 -1.88 1.75
CA ALA A 29 -11.20 -2.52 0.72
C ALA A 29 -10.42 -3.59 -0.08
N LEU A 30 -9.16 -3.29 -0.45
CA LEU A 30 -8.29 -4.25 -1.15
C LEU A 30 -8.03 -5.50 -0.30
N LEU A 31 -7.72 -5.31 0.99
CA LEU A 31 -7.48 -6.41 1.92
C LEU A 31 -8.75 -7.23 2.18
N ALA A 32 -9.91 -6.58 2.30
CA ALA A 32 -11.20 -7.27 2.50
C ALA A 32 -11.61 -8.11 1.27
N ALA A 33 -11.20 -7.69 0.07
CA ALA A 33 -11.46 -8.42 -1.17
C ALA A 33 -10.47 -9.58 -1.40
N ALA A 34 -9.33 -9.61 -0.70
CA ALA A 34 -8.31 -10.63 -0.88
C ALA A 34 -8.76 -11.97 -0.26
N THR A 35 -8.44 -13.08 -0.93
CA THR A 35 -8.58 -14.42 -0.36
C THR A 35 -7.26 -14.81 0.29
N PRO A 36 -7.19 -14.91 1.63
CA PRO A 36 -5.93 -15.26 2.29
C PRO A 36 -5.54 -16.71 1.97
N PRO A 37 -4.24 -16.98 1.73
CA PRO A 37 -3.77 -18.35 1.60
C PRO A 37 -3.95 -19.10 2.93
N PRO A 38 -4.18 -20.43 2.90
CA PRO A 38 -4.39 -21.21 4.12
C PRO A 38 -3.13 -21.23 4.99
N ASP A 39 -3.23 -20.74 6.22
CA ASP A 39 -2.24 -20.78 7.32
C ASP A 39 -0.76 -20.68 6.91
N VAL A 40 -0.46 -19.77 5.96
CA VAL A 40 0.90 -19.47 5.50
C VAL A 40 1.39 -18.18 6.15
N HIS A 41 2.52 -18.28 6.83
CA HIS A 41 3.29 -17.12 7.29
C HIS A 41 4.53 -16.96 6.40
N PRO A 42 4.45 -16.15 5.31
CA PRO A 42 5.53 -16.07 4.36
C PRO A 42 6.75 -15.37 4.98
N ARG A 43 7.95 -15.89 4.70
CA ARG A 43 9.21 -15.22 5.07
C ARG A 43 9.56 -14.06 4.13
N ALA A 44 8.99 -14.05 2.92
CA ALA A 44 9.19 -13.03 1.90
C ALA A 44 7.95 -12.92 1.00
N LEU A 45 7.74 -11.74 0.42
CA LEU A 45 6.69 -11.45 -0.56
C LEU A 45 7.34 -10.84 -1.81
N VAL A 46 6.80 -11.16 -2.98
CA VAL A 46 7.11 -10.49 -4.24
C VAL A 46 5.82 -9.84 -4.70
N VAL A 47 5.84 -8.51 -4.86
CA VAL A 47 4.65 -7.72 -5.16
C VAL A 47 4.91 -6.74 -6.31
N PRO A 48 3.89 -6.42 -7.12
CA PRO A 48 3.98 -5.34 -8.11
C PRO A 48 4.07 -3.95 -7.44
N HIS A 49 4.67 -2.99 -8.15
CA HIS A 49 4.89 -1.62 -7.63
C HIS A 49 4.21 -0.52 -8.48
N ALA A 50 3.25 -0.88 -9.33
CA ALA A 50 2.52 0.12 -10.13
C ALA A 50 1.55 0.92 -9.25
N GLY A 51 0.84 1.88 -9.84
CA GLY A 51 -0.25 2.56 -9.15
C GLY A 51 -1.35 1.58 -8.71
N TYR A 52 -2.03 1.88 -7.61
CA TYR A 52 -3.04 1.01 -6.98
C TYR A 52 -4.19 0.64 -7.93
N ILE A 53 -4.50 1.49 -8.91
CA ILE A 53 -5.50 1.20 -9.96
C ILE A 53 -5.11 -0.04 -10.79
N TYR A 54 -3.81 -0.28 -10.98
CA TYR A 54 -3.31 -1.39 -11.78
C TYR A 54 -2.89 -2.59 -10.93
N SER A 55 -2.21 -2.34 -9.81
CA SER A 55 -1.56 -3.39 -9.03
C SER A 55 -2.10 -3.59 -7.63
N GLY A 56 -3.07 -2.78 -7.18
CA GLY A 56 -3.67 -2.93 -5.86
C GLY A 56 -4.38 -4.28 -5.65
N PRO A 57 -5.18 -4.77 -6.62
CA PRO A 57 -5.91 -6.04 -6.48
C PRO A 57 -5.10 -7.32 -6.76
N VAL A 58 -3.78 -7.21 -6.96
CA VAL A 58 -2.90 -8.33 -7.36
C VAL A 58 -2.17 -8.90 -6.16
#